data_AF-A0A952CA14-F1
#
_entry.id   AF-A0A952CA14-F1
#
_cell.length_a   1.000
_cell.length_b   1.000
_cell.length_c   1.000
_cell.angle_alpha   90.00
_cell.angle_beta   90.00
_cell.angle_gamma   90.00
#
_symmetry.space_group_name_H-M   'P 1'
#
loop_
_entity.id
_entity.type
_entity.pdbx_description
1 polymer ?
#
loop_
_entity_poly.entity_id
_entity_poly.type
_entity_poly.pdbx_seq_one_letter_code
_entity_poly.pdbx_strand_id
1 'polypeptide(L)'
;SMVNLMLSVFNYLYSVARIPWMDEGAGFLSYCYQVLQEWELETAENEQDEVYRDDIIKRFTTLQKGCAAVYQQIIQPQHLAEWESRIQQFAPATETQQNLLAVAESLFALYRKYPHRNAIDYLVDDLYPKEEDDHITPYHYLSFFWDSSDDTYDHLMEYINSYLQECTIIEEPAACQFFDKPQAAISHDLDFEHRLFTGIDDLITVLNEPL
;
A
#
# COMPACT_ATOMS: atom_id res chain seq x y z
N SER A 1 18.68 1.80 13.80
CA SER A 1 19.20 1.77 12.42
C SER A 1 18.11 2.23 11.47
N MET A 2 18.48 2.65 10.26
CA MET A 2 17.54 3.10 9.22
C MET A 2 16.50 2.02 8.88
N VAL A 3 16.96 0.77 8.69
CA VAL A 3 16.09 -0.39 8.42
C VAL A 3 15.04 -0.60 9.51
N ASN A 4 15.42 -0.53 10.79
CA ASN A 4 14.46 -0.72 11.88
C ASN A 4 13.41 0.40 11.95
N LEU A 5 13.76 1.62 11.55
CA LEU A 5 12.81 2.73 11.47
C LEU A 5 11.80 2.49 10.34
N MET A 6 12.28 2.13 9.13
CA MET A 6 11.41 1.76 8.00
C MET A 6 10.48 0.60 8.34
N LEU A 7 10.98 -0.46 8.98
CA LEU A 7 10.14 -1.59 9.41
C LEU A 7 9.06 -1.18 10.43
N SER A 8 9.29 -0.12 11.22
CA SER A 8 8.26 0.42 12.13
C SER A 8 7.14 1.11 11.35
N VAL A 9 7.51 1.91 10.36
CA VAL A 9 6.58 2.56 9.44
C VAL A 9 5.77 1.52 8.66
N PHE A 10 6.44 0.56 8.02
CA PHE A 10 5.77 -0.49 7.24
C PHE A 10 4.88 -1.38 8.10
N ASN A 11 5.33 -1.77 9.32
CA ASN A 11 4.48 -2.52 10.23
C ASN A 11 3.21 -1.75 10.60
N TYR A 12 3.29 -0.43 10.81
CA TYR A 12 2.11 0.39 11.06
C TYR A 12 1.16 0.45 9.87
N LEU A 13 1.68 0.76 8.69
CA LEU A 13 0.89 0.82 7.46
C LEU A 13 0.15 -0.49 7.20
N TYR A 14 0.83 -1.62 7.40
CA TYR A 14 0.24 -2.95 7.25
C TYR A 14 -0.74 -3.30 8.40
N SER A 15 -0.28 -3.31 9.64
CA SER A 15 -1.01 -3.93 10.76
C SER A 15 -2.09 -3.04 11.38
N VAL A 16 -1.92 -1.71 11.32
CA VAL A 16 -2.86 -0.74 11.89
C VAL A 16 -3.62 -0.03 10.78
N ALA A 17 -2.92 0.56 9.80
CA ALA A 17 -3.57 1.28 8.71
C ALA A 17 -4.24 0.34 7.67
N ARG A 18 -4.00 -0.98 7.77
CA ARG A 18 -4.61 -2.03 6.93
C ARG A 18 -4.34 -1.87 5.43
N ILE A 19 -3.17 -1.35 5.07
CA ILE A 19 -2.71 -1.35 3.68
C ILE A 19 -2.35 -2.79 3.29
N PRO A 20 -3.05 -3.40 2.31
CA PRO A 20 -2.83 -4.78 1.90
C PRO A 20 -1.41 -5.03 1.40
N TRP A 21 -0.88 -6.19 1.74
CA TRP A 21 0.38 -6.66 1.18
C TRP A 21 0.16 -7.26 -0.23
N MET A 22 1.11 -7.07 -1.15
CA MET A 22 0.95 -7.43 -2.58
C MET A 22 0.57 -8.89 -2.85
N ASP A 23 0.94 -9.82 -1.97
CA ASP A 23 0.69 -11.26 -2.09
C ASP A 23 -0.25 -11.76 -0.98
N GLU A 24 -1.07 -10.86 -0.43
CA GLU A 24 -2.01 -11.19 0.64
C GLU A 24 -3.28 -11.84 0.08
N GLY A 25 -3.34 -13.17 0.13
CA GLY A 25 -4.54 -13.94 -0.18
C GLY A 25 -5.03 -13.76 -1.62
N ALA A 26 -6.34 -13.61 -1.82
CA ALA A 26 -6.95 -13.33 -3.13
C ALA A 26 -7.17 -11.81 -3.34
N GLY A 27 -6.23 -10.98 -2.89
CA GLY A 27 -6.27 -9.54 -3.08
C GLY A 27 -6.09 -9.13 -4.55
N PHE A 28 -6.56 -7.93 -4.89
CA PHE A 28 -6.51 -7.42 -6.27
C PHE A 28 -5.09 -7.44 -6.86
N LEU A 29 -4.10 -6.95 -6.12
CA LEU A 29 -2.72 -6.89 -6.63
C LEU A 29 -2.10 -8.28 -6.79
N SER A 30 -2.40 -9.23 -5.90
CA SER A 30 -1.96 -10.62 -6.03
C SER A 30 -2.53 -11.26 -7.31
N TYR A 31 -3.81 -11.01 -7.59
CA TYR A 31 -4.44 -11.41 -8.85
C TYR A 31 -3.77 -10.77 -10.07
N CYS A 32 -3.46 -9.47 -10.03
CA CYS A 32 -2.77 -8.79 -11.14
C CYS A 32 -1.41 -9.42 -11.45
N TYR A 33 -0.60 -9.73 -10.42
CA TYR A 33 0.68 -10.42 -10.60
C TYR A 33 0.50 -11.83 -11.19
N GLN A 34 -0.52 -12.56 -10.75
CA GLN A 34 -0.83 -13.88 -11.30
C GLN A 34 -1.19 -13.81 -12.78
N VAL A 35 -2.11 -12.91 -13.16
CA VAL A 35 -2.53 -12.72 -14.56
C VAL A 35 -1.34 -12.34 -15.44
N LEU A 36 -0.50 -11.42 -14.97
CA LEU A 36 0.69 -11.01 -15.71
C LEU A 36 1.65 -12.19 -15.93
N GLN A 37 1.90 -13.00 -14.90
CA GLN A 37 2.74 -14.19 -15.03
C GLN A 37 2.16 -15.18 -16.05
N GLU A 38 0.86 -15.43 -15.99
CA GLU A 38 0.17 -16.36 -16.90
C GLU A 38 0.29 -15.89 -18.36
N TRP A 39 0.04 -14.60 -18.63
CA TRP A 39 0.12 -14.04 -19.99
C TRP A 39 1.52 -14.07 -20.59
N GLU A 40 2.54 -13.77 -19.79
CA GLU A 40 3.93 -13.86 -20.27
C GLU A 40 4.32 -15.31 -20.55
N LEU A 41 3.90 -16.26 -19.72
CA LEU A 41 4.14 -17.69 -19.95
C LEU A 41 3.44 -18.19 -21.21
N GLU A 42 2.17 -17.83 -21.42
CA GLU A 42 1.43 -18.17 -22.64
C GLU A 42 2.12 -17.61 -23.90
N THR A 43 2.65 -16.38 -23.82
CA THR A 43 3.40 -15.75 -24.91
C THR A 43 4.66 -16.55 -25.23
N ALA A 44 5.47 -16.88 -24.22
CA ALA A 44 6.68 -17.67 -24.40
C ALA A 44 6.41 -19.07 -24.97
N GLU A 45 5.32 -19.71 -24.54
CA GLU A 45 4.89 -21.03 -25.05
C GLU A 45 4.45 -20.95 -26.52
N ASN A 46 3.68 -19.92 -26.89
CA ASN A 46 3.24 -19.71 -28.27
C ASN A 46 4.41 -19.41 -29.22
N GLU A 47 5.42 -18.68 -28.75
CA GLU A 47 6.63 -18.34 -29.51
C GLU A 47 7.69 -19.46 -29.48
N GLN A 48 7.47 -20.52 -28.68
CA GLN A 48 8.42 -21.62 -28.47
C GLN A 48 9.79 -21.14 -27.95
N ASP A 49 9.80 -20.08 -27.14
CA ASP A 49 11.01 -19.51 -26.55
C ASP A 49 11.23 -20.05 -25.13
N GLU A 50 11.96 -21.17 -25.04
CA GLU A 50 12.28 -21.82 -23.75
C GLU A 50 13.14 -20.94 -22.85
N VAL A 51 14.01 -20.10 -23.42
CA VAL A 51 14.92 -19.23 -22.63
C VAL A 51 14.11 -18.13 -21.97
N TYR A 52 13.24 -17.46 -22.73
CA TYR A 52 12.35 -16.44 -22.20
C TYR A 52 11.40 -17.01 -21.14
N ARG A 53 10.84 -18.20 -21.37
CA ARG A 53 10.00 -18.91 -20.39
C ARG A 53 10.74 -19.16 -19.06
N ASP A 54 11.96 -19.63 -19.11
CA ASP A 54 12.76 -19.90 -17.91
C ASP A 54 13.10 -18.60 -17.14
N ASP A 55 13.34 -17.49 -17.86
CA ASP A 55 13.56 -16.18 -17.26
C ASP A 55 12.30 -15.65 -16.55
N ILE A 56 11.10 -15.82 -17.14
CA ILE A 56 9.81 -15.47 -16.50
C ILE A 56 9.65 -16.25 -15.19
N ILE A 57 9.82 -17.59 -15.24
CA ILE A 57 9.67 -18.44 -14.05
C ILE A 57 10.64 -18.00 -12.95
N LYS A 58 11.90 -17.74 -13.32
CA LYS A 58 12.93 -17.33 -12.37
C LYS A 58 12.60 -15.97 -11.75
N ARG A 59 12.14 -15.01 -12.55
CA ARG A 59 11.75 -13.66 -12.10
C ARG A 59 10.61 -13.72 -11.10
N PHE A 60 9.48 -14.34 -11.46
CA PHE A 60 8.32 -14.43 -10.56
C PHE A 60 8.60 -15.29 -9.32
N THR A 61 9.40 -16.36 -9.44
CA THR A 61 9.86 -17.12 -8.26
C THR A 61 10.70 -16.26 -7.32
N THR A 62 11.53 -15.38 -7.86
CA THR A 62 12.36 -14.46 -7.06
C THR A 62 11.49 -13.42 -6.36
N LEU A 63 10.54 -12.82 -7.09
CA LEU A 63 9.57 -11.88 -6.55
C LEU A 63 8.78 -12.51 -5.39
N GLN A 64 8.17 -13.69 -5.58
CA GLN A 64 7.39 -14.36 -4.55
C GLN A 64 8.22 -14.68 -3.29
N LYS A 65 9.45 -15.19 -3.47
CA LYS A 65 10.34 -15.49 -2.33
C LYS A 65 10.80 -14.22 -1.62
N GLY A 66 11.15 -13.17 -2.36
CA GLY A 66 11.57 -11.88 -1.82
C GLY A 66 10.43 -11.22 -1.05
N CYS A 67 9.25 -11.17 -1.65
CA CYS A 67 8.00 -10.72 -1.06
C CYS A 67 7.73 -11.40 0.28
N ALA A 68 7.72 -12.73 0.32
CA ALA A 68 7.53 -13.49 1.55
C ALA A 68 8.59 -13.18 2.61
N ALA A 69 9.86 -13.03 2.22
CA ALA A 69 10.94 -12.71 3.15
C ALA A 69 10.84 -11.30 3.74
N VAL A 70 10.42 -10.31 2.95
CA VAL A 70 10.18 -8.93 3.43
C VAL A 70 8.94 -8.89 4.33
N TYR A 71 7.86 -9.57 3.92
CA TYR A 71 6.63 -9.67 4.71
C TYR A 71 6.90 -10.21 6.12
N GLN A 72 7.67 -11.29 6.25
CA GLN A 72 8.03 -11.85 7.56
C GLN A 72 8.79 -10.87 8.46
N GLN A 73 9.54 -9.92 7.88
CA GLN A 73 10.16 -8.85 8.67
C GLN A 73 9.13 -7.80 9.07
N ILE A 74 8.28 -7.37 8.13
CA ILE A 74 7.28 -6.33 8.39
C ILE A 74 6.33 -6.74 9.51
N ILE A 75 5.81 -7.97 9.54
CA ILE A 75 4.72 -8.34 10.46
C ILE A 75 5.12 -8.47 11.94
N GLN A 76 6.40 -8.27 12.28
CA GLN A 76 6.84 -8.49 13.67
C GLN A 76 6.27 -7.40 14.60
N PRO A 77 5.53 -7.75 15.66
CA PRO A 77 4.85 -6.79 16.53
C PRO A 77 5.81 -5.89 17.31
N GLN A 78 7.06 -6.31 17.48
CA GLN A 78 8.14 -5.50 18.05
C GLN A 78 8.35 -4.18 17.30
N HIS A 79 7.98 -4.12 16.01
CA HIS A 79 8.20 -2.92 15.22
C HIS A 79 7.35 -1.74 15.69
N LEU A 80 6.09 -1.96 16.04
CA LEU A 80 5.26 -0.95 16.71
C LEU A 80 5.70 -0.69 18.15
N ALA A 81 6.02 -1.74 18.90
CA ALA A 81 6.36 -1.62 20.32
C ALA A 81 7.63 -0.77 20.56
N GLU A 82 8.60 -0.85 19.65
CA GLU A 82 9.88 -0.13 19.76
C GLU A 82 9.90 1.18 18.97
N TRP A 83 8.84 1.52 18.24
CA TRP A 83 8.86 2.64 17.27
C TRP A 83 9.27 3.96 17.93
N GLU A 84 8.67 4.32 19.06
CA GLU A 84 8.98 5.56 19.79
C GLU A 84 10.46 5.64 20.18
N SER A 85 11.01 4.55 20.72
CA SER A 85 12.42 4.45 21.10
C SER A 85 13.34 4.59 19.87
N ARG A 86 12.96 3.98 18.75
CA ARG A 86 13.71 4.07 17.50
C ARG A 86 13.75 5.49 16.94
N ILE A 87 12.63 6.22 16.98
CA ILE A 87 12.59 7.64 16.62
C ILE A 87 13.56 8.43 17.49
N GLN A 88 13.48 8.29 18.81
CA GLN A 88 14.30 9.06 19.75
C GLN A 88 15.80 8.78 19.64
N GLN A 89 16.18 7.57 19.23
CA GLN A 89 17.58 7.15 19.12
C GLN A 89 18.14 7.29 17.70
N PHE A 90 17.30 7.56 16.70
CA PHE A 90 17.75 7.66 15.32
C PHE A 90 18.49 8.98 15.11
N ALA A 91 19.75 8.88 14.71
CA ALA A 91 20.61 10.02 14.38
C ALA A 91 20.82 10.04 12.85
N PRO A 92 20.04 10.86 12.10
CA PRO A 92 20.18 10.94 10.65
C PRO A 92 21.53 11.56 10.27
N ALA A 93 22.18 10.99 9.25
CA ALA A 93 23.45 11.47 8.71
C ALA A 93 23.32 12.14 7.33
N THR A 94 22.20 11.92 6.64
CA THR A 94 21.90 12.44 5.30
C THR A 94 20.56 13.16 5.29
N GLU A 95 20.31 13.96 4.25
CA GLU A 95 19.01 14.60 4.01
C GLU A 95 17.91 13.55 3.85
N THR A 96 18.16 12.48 3.09
CA THR A 96 17.23 11.35 2.94
C THR A 96 16.86 10.71 4.29
N GLN A 97 17.85 10.53 5.17
CA GLN A 97 17.61 9.99 6.52
C GLN A 97 16.85 10.98 7.41
N GLN A 98 17.08 12.29 7.24
CA GLN A 98 16.33 13.33 7.94
C GLN A 98 14.86 13.31 7.50
N ASN A 99 14.61 13.18 6.19
CA ASN A 99 13.28 13.08 5.62
C ASN A 99 12.57 11.79 6.10
N LEU A 100 13.27 10.65 6.11
CA LEU A 100 12.74 9.41 6.67
C LEU A 100 12.34 9.55 8.15
N LEU A 101 13.17 10.23 8.96
CA LEU A 101 12.84 10.47 10.36
C LEU A 101 11.57 11.33 10.49
N ALA A 102 11.45 12.39 9.70
CA ALA A 102 10.28 13.27 9.71
C ALA A 102 8.98 12.51 9.32
N VAL A 103 9.05 11.65 8.30
CA VAL A 103 7.94 10.77 7.91
C VAL A 103 7.57 9.81 9.04
N ALA A 104 8.56 9.17 9.64
CA ALA A 104 8.34 8.23 10.75
C ALA A 104 7.71 8.93 11.97
N GLU A 105 8.15 10.14 12.29
CA GLU A 105 7.57 10.97 13.36
C GLU A 105 6.13 11.38 13.07
N SER A 106 5.85 11.80 11.83
CA SER A 106 4.51 12.21 11.39
C SER A 106 3.51 11.05 11.48
N LEU A 107 3.86 9.89 10.92
CA LEU A 107 3.03 8.68 10.96
C LEU A 107 2.91 8.11 12.38
N PHE A 108 3.95 8.20 13.20
CA PHE A 108 3.85 7.82 14.62
C PHE A 108 2.91 8.75 15.39
N ALA A 109 2.96 10.06 15.14
CA ALA A 109 2.03 11.01 15.72
C ALA A 109 0.59 10.76 15.27
N LEU A 110 0.39 10.34 14.01
CA LEU A 110 -0.91 9.91 13.50
C LEU A 110 -1.42 8.67 14.24
N TYR A 111 -0.58 7.63 14.35
CA TYR A 111 -0.88 6.42 15.10
C TYR A 111 -1.26 6.71 16.56
N ARG A 112 -0.52 7.60 17.24
CA ARG A 112 -0.80 8.00 18.63
C ARG A 112 -2.15 8.71 18.77
N LYS A 113 -2.54 9.52 17.78
CA LYS A 113 -3.84 10.22 17.76
C LYS A 113 -4.99 9.26 17.40
N TYR A 114 -4.74 8.30 16.52
CA TYR A 114 -5.73 7.35 16.00
C TYR A 114 -5.23 5.90 16.01
N PRO A 115 -5.12 5.26 17.19
CA PRO A 115 -4.46 3.95 17.32
C PRO A 115 -5.24 2.77 16.73
N HIS A 116 -6.50 2.99 16.35
CA HIS A 116 -7.41 1.96 15.83
C HIS A 116 -8.04 2.35 14.49
N ARG A 117 -7.68 3.50 13.92
CA ARG A 117 -8.15 3.91 12.59
C ARG A 117 -7.32 3.21 11.51
N ASN A 118 -7.99 2.81 10.43
CA ASN A 118 -7.35 2.28 9.23
C ASN A 118 -7.85 3.00 7.96
N ALA A 119 -7.18 2.74 6.83
CA ALA A 119 -7.44 3.40 5.56
C ALA A 119 -8.82 3.09 4.93
N ILE A 120 -9.55 2.11 5.48
CA ILE A 120 -10.79 1.55 4.91
C ILE A 120 -12.00 1.69 5.85
N ASP A 121 -11.85 2.30 7.03
CA ASP A 121 -12.89 2.40 8.07
C ASP A 121 -14.11 3.24 7.67
N TYR A 122 -14.00 4.10 6.65
CA TYR A 122 -15.04 5.04 6.18
C TYR A 122 -15.51 4.77 4.75
N LEU A 123 -15.67 3.50 4.38
CA LEU A 123 -16.55 3.17 3.27
C LEU A 123 -17.99 3.33 3.77
N VAL A 124 -18.63 4.43 3.37
CA VAL A 124 -20.05 4.64 3.69
C VAL A 124 -20.85 3.75 2.77
N ASP A 125 -21.24 2.59 3.30
CA ASP A 125 -21.97 1.51 2.61
C ASP A 125 -23.17 1.98 1.78
N ASP A 126 -23.79 3.11 2.13
CA ASP A 126 -24.99 3.64 1.47
C ASP A 126 -24.71 4.81 0.50
N LEU A 127 -23.45 5.21 0.27
CA LEU A 127 -23.10 6.28 -0.68
C LEU A 127 -23.07 5.80 -2.13
N TYR A 128 -22.69 4.54 -2.34
CA TYR A 128 -22.48 3.98 -3.67
C TYR A 128 -23.50 2.87 -3.97
N PRO A 129 -24.00 2.76 -5.22
CA PRO A 129 -24.93 1.70 -5.61
C PRO A 129 -24.28 0.32 -5.41
N LYS A 130 -24.86 -0.57 -4.61
CA LYS A 130 -24.29 -1.92 -4.37
C LYS A 130 -24.51 -2.92 -5.51
N GLU A 131 -25.15 -2.51 -6.60
CA GLU A 131 -25.64 -3.40 -7.66
C GLU A 131 -24.72 -3.50 -8.88
N GLU A 132 -23.59 -2.79 -8.90
CA GLU A 132 -22.63 -2.81 -10.03
C GLU A 132 -21.26 -3.36 -9.59
N ASP A 133 -20.72 -4.32 -10.35
CA ASP A 133 -19.37 -4.89 -10.16
C ASP A 133 -18.25 -3.91 -10.64
N ASP A 134 -18.61 -2.67 -10.99
CA ASP A 134 -17.76 -1.68 -11.64
C ASP A 134 -17.18 -0.64 -10.66
N HIS A 135 -16.88 -1.07 -9.44
CA HIS A 135 -16.42 -0.20 -8.34
C HIS A 135 -14.92 -0.35 -8.06
N ILE A 136 -14.20 0.76 -8.08
CA ILE A 136 -12.84 0.89 -7.58
C ILE A 136 -12.92 1.16 -6.07
N THR A 137 -12.66 0.14 -5.27
CA THR A 137 -12.52 0.26 -3.81
C THR A 137 -11.07 0.57 -3.39
N PRO A 138 -10.80 0.98 -2.15
CA PRO A 138 -9.43 1.19 -1.64
C PRO A 138 -8.48 0.00 -1.82
N TYR A 139 -9.01 -1.23 -1.87
CA TYR A 139 -8.20 -2.42 -2.13
C TYR A 139 -7.62 -2.49 -3.54
N HIS A 140 -8.14 -1.68 -4.48
CA HIS A 140 -7.65 -1.62 -5.86
C HIS A 140 -6.51 -0.62 -6.04
N TYR A 141 -6.53 0.50 -5.32
CA TYR A 141 -5.58 1.60 -5.51
C TYR A 141 -4.60 1.80 -4.33
N LEU A 142 -4.75 1.05 -3.23
CA LEU A 142 -3.86 1.11 -2.08
C LEU A 142 -3.30 -0.27 -1.76
N SER A 143 -2.01 -0.47 -2.00
CA SER A 143 -1.30 -1.70 -1.63
C SER A 143 0.22 -1.45 -1.61
N PHE A 144 0.95 -2.28 -0.86
CA PHE A 144 2.39 -2.44 -1.11
C PHE A 144 2.58 -3.14 -2.46
N PHE A 145 3.65 -2.82 -3.19
CA PHE A 145 4.04 -3.52 -4.43
C PHE A 145 5.54 -3.81 -4.43
N TRP A 146 6.00 -4.64 -5.37
CA TRP A 146 7.37 -5.19 -5.33
C TRP A 146 8.46 -4.15 -5.59
N ASP A 147 8.42 -3.53 -6.76
CA ASP A 147 9.43 -2.59 -7.25
C ASP A 147 8.80 -1.72 -8.34
N SER A 148 9.34 -0.52 -8.56
CA SER A 148 8.94 0.41 -9.63
C SER A 148 10.02 0.61 -10.70
N SER A 149 11.12 -0.12 -10.61
CA SER A 149 12.32 0.09 -11.44
C SER A 149 12.51 -0.95 -12.56
N ASP A 150 11.59 -1.90 -12.72
CA ASP A 150 11.69 -2.98 -13.71
C ASP A 150 10.50 -3.04 -14.67
N ASP A 151 10.67 -3.78 -15.77
CA ASP A 151 9.64 -3.96 -16.79
C ASP A 151 8.38 -4.66 -16.23
N THR A 152 8.50 -5.40 -15.12
CA THR A 152 7.37 -6.03 -14.44
C THR A 152 6.38 -4.97 -13.95
N TYR A 153 6.90 -3.85 -13.40
CA TYR A 153 6.09 -2.72 -12.98
C TYR A 153 5.32 -2.10 -14.14
N ASP A 154 5.96 -1.90 -15.29
CA ASP A 154 5.34 -1.28 -16.45
C ASP A 154 4.16 -2.13 -16.96
N HIS A 155 4.35 -3.43 -17.14
CA HIS A 155 3.26 -4.34 -17.55
C HIS A 155 2.16 -4.44 -16.48
N LEU A 156 2.53 -4.44 -15.19
CA LEU A 156 1.57 -4.46 -14.09
C LEU A 156 0.69 -3.21 -14.10
N MET A 157 1.29 -2.04 -14.28
CA MET A 157 0.57 -0.77 -14.35
C MET A 157 -0.30 -0.68 -15.60
N GLU A 158 0.15 -1.19 -16.75
CA GLU A 158 -0.68 -1.27 -17.95
C GLU A 158 -1.94 -2.12 -17.70
N TYR A 159 -1.79 -3.28 -17.07
CA TYR A 159 -2.92 -4.16 -16.72
C TYR A 159 -3.87 -3.48 -15.73
N ILE A 160 -3.35 -2.94 -14.63
CA ILE A 160 -4.15 -2.27 -13.60
C ILE A 160 -4.92 -1.10 -14.19
N ASN A 161 -4.27 -0.22 -14.96
CA ASN A 161 -4.94 0.93 -15.57
C ASN A 161 -6.03 0.49 -16.55
N SER A 162 -5.77 -0.55 -17.34
CA SER A 162 -6.77 -1.10 -18.27
C SER A 162 -7.98 -1.67 -17.52
N TYR A 163 -7.75 -2.41 -16.43
CA TYR A 163 -8.83 -2.95 -15.59
C TYR A 163 -9.65 -1.83 -14.94
N LEU A 164 -9.00 -0.87 -14.31
CA LEU A 164 -9.66 0.21 -13.57
C LEU A 164 -10.40 1.19 -14.50
N GLN A 165 -9.96 1.35 -15.76
CA GLN A 165 -10.65 2.21 -16.72
C GLN A 165 -12.05 1.69 -17.10
N GLU A 166 -12.30 0.39 -16.95
CA GLU A 166 -13.62 -0.20 -17.18
C GLU A 166 -14.59 0.04 -15.99
N CYS A 167 -14.05 0.41 -14.82
CA CYS A 167 -14.87 0.76 -13.67
C CYS A 167 -15.47 2.17 -13.80
N THR A 168 -16.70 2.35 -13.32
CA THR A 168 -17.45 3.61 -13.46
C THR A 168 -17.46 4.44 -12.18
N ILE A 169 -17.18 3.80 -11.04
CA ILE A 169 -17.28 4.41 -9.71
C ILE A 169 -15.97 4.21 -8.95
N ILE A 170 -15.52 5.27 -8.25
CA ILE A 170 -14.40 5.20 -7.31
C ILE A 170 -14.94 5.48 -5.90
N GLU A 171 -14.71 4.53 -5.00
CA GLU A 171 -15.01 4.67 -3.58
C GLU A 171 -13.84 5.35 -2.87
N GLU A 172 -14.05 6.59 -2.46
CA GLU A 172 -13.08 7.36 -1.71
C GLU A 172 -13.51 7.47 -0.24
N PRO A 173 -12.57 7.70 0.70
CA PRO A 173 -12.94 7.96 2.09
C PRO A 173 -13.86 9.17 2.20
N ALA A 174 -15.04 8.97 2.80
CA ALA A 174 -16.08 9.98 2.86
C ALA A 174 -16.61 10.17 4.28
N ALA A 175 -16.82 11.44 4.67
CA ALA A 175 -17.51 11.79 5.91
C ALA A 175 -18.98 12.14 5.60
N CYS A 176 -19.92 11.35 6.11
CA CYS A 176 -21.35 11.58 5.94
C CYS A 176 -21.99 12.15 7.23
N GLN A 177 -22.76 13.23 7.09
CA GLN A 177 -23.54 13.83 8.17
C GLN A 177 -25.02 13.90 7.78
N PHE A 178 -25.87 13.18 8.51
CA PHE A 178 -27.32 13.22 8.31
C PHE A 178 -27.93 14.45 9.00
N PHE A 179 -28.89 15.14 8.38
CA PHE A 179 -29.53 16.35 8.94
C PHE A 179 -30.96 16.11 9.46
N ASP A 180 -31.24 14.91 9.98
CA ASP A 180 -32.56 14.52 10.46
C ASP A 180 -32.97 15.20 11.78
N LYS A 181 -32.00 15.74 12.53
CA LYS A 181 -32.19 16.44 13.82
C LYS A 181 -31.26 17.64 13.96
N PRO A 182 -31.58 18.63 14.83
CA PRO A 182 -30.65 19.71 15.15
C PRO A 182 -29.35 19.17 15.76
N GLN A 183 -28.21 19.64 15.27
CA GLN A 183 -26.89 19.15 15.68
C GLN A 183 -26.06 20.30 16.26
N ALA A 184 -25.25 19.99 17.27
CA ALA A 184 -24.46 20.98 18.00
C ALA A 184 -23.27 21.53 17.18
N ALA A 185 -22.74 20.73 16.26
CA ALA A 185 -21.64 21.11 15.38
C ALA A 185 -21.67 20.28 14.09
N ILE A 186 -21.06 20.83 13.04
CA ILE A 186 -20.70 20.11 11.82
C ILE A 186 -19.44 19.31 12.13
N SER A 187 -19.41 18.01 11.80
CA SER A 187 -18.23 17.15 11.97
C SER A 187 -17.99 16.38 10.68
N HIS A 188 -17.08 16.90 9.87
CA HIS A 188 -16.59 16.28 8.63
C HIS A 188 -15.06 16.27 8.68
N ASP A 189 -14.50 15.57 9.66
CA ASP A 189 -13.05 15.58 9.83
C ASP A 189 -12.44 14.31 9.24
N LEU A 190 -11.88 14.45 8.03
CA LEU A 190 -11.01 13.45 7.38
C LEU A 190 -9.53 13.68 7.73
N ASP A 191 -9.22 14.25 8.92
CA ASP A 191 -7.83 14.49 9.38
C ASP A 191 -6.98 13.22 9.35
N PHE A 192 -7.56 12.06 9.66
CA PHE A 192 -6.82 10.81 9.62
C PHE A 192 -6.40 10.48 8.18
N GLU A 193 -7.36 10.46 7.26
CA GLU A 193 -7.17 10.10 5.87
C GLU A 193 -6.19 11.07 5.19
N HIS A 194 -6.40 12.38 5.35
CA HIS A 194 -5.50 13.40 4.80
C HIS A 194 -4.06 13.20 5.29
N ARG A 195 -3.86 13.01 6.60
CA ARG A 195 -2.52 12.84 7.15
C ARG A 195 -1.91 11.48 6.81
N LEU A 196 -2.72 10.44 6.65
CA LEU A 196 -2.26 9.13 6.21
C LEU A 196 -1.73 9.21 4.78
N PHE A 197 -2.52 9.73 3.84
CA PHE A 197 -2.12 9.82 2.44
C PHE A 197 -0.93 10.77 2.23
N THR A 198 -0.90 11.93 2.89
CA THR A 198 0.29 12.80 2.87
C THR A 198 1.52 12.08 3.41
N GLY A 199 1.39 11.32 4.51
CA GLY A 199 2.52 10.56 5.05
C GLY A 199 2.99 9.42 4.14
N ILE A 200 2.09 8.83 3.33
CA ILE A 200 2.43 7.83 2.32
C ILE A 200 3.16 8.50 1.14
N ASP A 201 2.68 9.65 0.65
CA ASP A 201 3.33 10.39 -0.43
C ASP A 201 4.75 10.84 -0.04
N ASP A 202 4.91 11.36 1.19
CA ASP A 202 6.21 11.72 1.73
C ASP A 202 7.13 10.49 1.85
N LEU A 203 6.58 9.34 2.27
CA LEU A 203 7.33 8.08 2.34
C LEU A 203 7.78 7.61 0.96
N ILE A 204 6.91 7.66 -0.05
CA ILE A 204 7.25 7.29 -1.44
C ILE A 204 8.35 8.20 -1.96
N THR A 205 8.28 9.50 -1.69
CA THR A 205 9.32 10.46 -2.07
C THR A 205 10.67 10.07 -1.47
N VAL A 206 10.71 9.75 -0.17
CA VAL A 206 11.92 9.32 0.53
C VAL A 206 12.48 8.00 -0.02
N LEU A 207 11.61 7.03 -0.34
CA LEU A 207 12.04 5.72 -0.83
C LEU A 207 12.63 5.77 -2.25
N ASN A 208 12.25 6.78 -3.05
CA ASN A 208 12.77 6.99 -4.40
C ASN A 208 14.05 7.84 -4.43
N GLU A 209 14.48 8.40 -3.30
CA GLU A 209 15.77 9.06 -3.14
C GLU A 209 16.88 8.06 -2.75
N PRO A 210 18.15 8.32 -3.11
CA PRO A 210 19.26 7.52 -2.61
C PRO A 210 19.35 7.59 -1.08
N LEU A 211 19.21 6.43 -0.40
CA LEU A 211 19.24 6.27 1.06
C LEU A 211 20.65 6.29 1.68
#